data_AF-A0A6N7WLY8-F1
#
_entry.id   AF-A0A6N7WLY8-F1
#
_cell.length_a   1.000
_cell.length_b   1.000
_cell.length_c   1.000
_cell.angle_alpha   90.00
_cell.angle_beta   90.00
_cell.angle_gamma   90.00
#
_symmetry.space_group_name_H-M   'P 1'
#
loop_
_entity.id
_entity.type
_entity.pdbx_description
1 polymer ?
#
loop_
_entity_poly.entity_id
_entity_poly.type
_entity_poly.pdbx_seq_one_letter_code
_entity_poly.pdbx_strand_id
1 'polypeptide(L)'
;MMNWNRQQHPDQPHHKDPARNLTPADTSRRSWHRSRRDNMTEKNATELVMVIVRAYPNAARFDSIEAIEDTIALWATQFADDPVELVAIATNQHIQTSKWPPSIAEIRELMARASNPDLLPPDQAWLLVSDLIAGHGEFGGEAALADMPEMIRRAVESIGWTTLIEMHRQAYRGGKPGLDRVAFMDQYKPVYERERQKAQLSPTLRKQIEAIEDRSAAGGAGKSLEIAQARRIEHENIYRRLSGMQPLAINADTTEPSLLGDRKAPTDQKDPGDKGGNI
;
A
#
# COMPACT_ATOMS: atom_id res chain seq x y z
N MET A 1 -81.13 -7.07 -21.58
CA MET A 1 -81.96 -7.00 -20.37
C MET A 1 -81.06 -7.06 -19.14
N MET A 2 -81.31 -6.13 -18.20
CA MET A 2 -81.04 -6.12 -16.76
C MET A 2 -79.80 -6.84 -16.16
N ASN A 3 -78.76 -6.05 -15.90
CA ASN A 3 -78.10 -5.66 -14.63
C ASN A 3 -78.30 -6.43 -13.27
N TRP A 4 -77.25 -6.34 -12.42
CA TRP A 4 -77.08 -6.63 -10.95
C TRP A 4 -76.79 -8.11 -10.54
N ASN A 5 -75.88 -8.50 -9.62
CA ASN A 5 -75.14 -7.84 -8.52
C ASN A 5 -73.99 -8.76 -7.97
N ARG A 6 -72.81 -8.18 -7.68
CA ARG A 6 -71.96 -8.31 -6.46
C ARG A 6 -71.46 -9.67 -5.91
N GLN A 7 -70.12 -9.84 -5.88
CA GLN A 7 -69.29 -10.09 -4.67
C GLN A 7 -67.78 -10.05 -5.03
N GLN A 8 -67.05 -9.00 -4.64
CA GLN A 8 -66.01 -8.93 -3.58
C GLN A 8 -64.56 -9.32 -4.03
N HIS A 9 -63.67 -8.31 -3.98
CA HIS A 9 -62.20 -8.28 -4.17
C HIS A 9 -61.41 -8.89 -2.98
N PRO A 10 -60.04 -8.96 -2.91
CA PRO A 10 -58.98 -8.38 -3.77
C PRO A 10 -57.76 -9.30 -4.06
N ASP A 11 -56.88 -8.90 -4.99
CA ASP A 11 -55.42 -8.92 -4.82
C ASP A 11 -54.75 -8.24 -6.01
N GLN A 12 -54.47 -6.95 -5.88
CA GLN A 12 -53.53 -6.22 -6.74
C GLN A 12 -52.53 -5.48 -5.86
N PRO A 13 -51.22 -5.63 -6.08
CA PRO A 13 -50.22 -4.91 -5.32
C PRO A 13 -50.15 -3.45 -5.76
N HIS A 14 -50.38 -2.55 -4.81
CA HIS A 14 -50.15 -1.12 -4.97
C HIS A 14 -48.66 -0.85 -5.22
N HIS A 15 -48.36 -0.31 -6.40
CA HIS A 15 -47.07 0.29 -6.74
C HIS A 15 -46.82 1.48 -5.78
N LYS A 16 -45.91 1.32 -4.81
CA LYS A 16 -45.45 2.43 -3.96
C LYS A 16 -44.27 3.10 -4.63
N ASP A 17 -44.48 4.34 -5.03
CA ASP A 17 -43.48 5.27 -5.53
C ASP A 17 -42.47 5.60 -4.40
N PRO A 18 -41.16 5.33 -4.52
CA PRO A 18 -40.23 5.34 -3.38
C PRO A 18 -39.79 6.74 -2.91
N ALA A 19 -40.39 7.82 -3.40
CA ALA A 19 -39.85 9.17 -3.23
C ALA A 19 -40.55 10.07 -2.19
N ARG A 20 -41.43 9.56 -1.31
CA ARG A 20 -42.27 10.45 -0.46
C ARG A 20 -42.16 10.39 1.05
N ASN A 21 -41.38 9.50 1.66
CA ASN A 21 -41.20 9.49 3.12
C ASN A 21 -39.71 9.48 3.51
N LEU A 22 -39.04 10.62 3.38
CA LEU A 22 -37.77 10.86 4.04
C LEU A 22 -38.05 11.48 5.41
N THR A 23 -37.62 10.80 6.47
CA THR A 23 -37.69 11.35 7.83
C THR A 23 -36.58 12.38 8.04
N PRO A 24 -36.72 13.37 8.94
CA PRO A 24 -35.67 14.38 9.21
C PRO A 24 -34.31 13.77 9.58
N ALA A 25 -34.30 12.58 10.17
CA ALA A 25 -33.10 11.82 10.51
C ALA A 25 -32.36 11.28 9.27
N ASP A 26 -33.09 10.97 8.19
CA ASP A 26 -32.53 10.45 6.94
C ASP A 26 -31.92 11.56 6.08
N THR A 27 -32.49 12.78 6.18
CA THR A 27 -31.91 14.00 5.59
C THR A 27 -30.61 14.39 6.29
N SER A 28 -30.54 14.23 7.62
CA SER A 28 -29.31 14.44 8.38
C SER A 28 -28.25 13.41 7.99
N ARG A 29 -28.56 12.10 7.99
CA ARG A 29 -27.63 11.05 7.51
C ARG A 29 -27.11 11.27 6.08
N ARG A 30 -27.96 11.80 5.19
CA ARG A 30 -27.56 12.17 3.82
C ARG A 30 -26.70 13.44 3.74
N SER A 31 -26.77 14.38 4.70
CA SER A 31 -25.86 15.52 4.74
C SER A 31 -24.46 15.10 5.21
N TRP A 32 -24.38 14.18 6.19
CA TRP A 32 -23.11 13.61 6.66
C TRP A 32 -22.38 12.81 5.57
N HIS A 33 -23.11 12.04 4.74
CA HIS A 33 -22.50 11.25 3.67
C HIS A 33 -22.11 12.05 2.41
N ARG A 34 -22.65 13.27 2.22
CA ARG A 34 -22.29 14.14 1.09
C ARG A 34 -21.03 14.96 1.36
N SER A 35 -20.71 15.20 2.64
CA SER A 35 -19.49 15.88 3.11
C SER A 35 -18.22 15.03 2.99
N ARG A 36 -18.33 13.75 2.59
CA ARG A 36 -17.20 12.79 2.49
C ARG A 36 -16.16 13.11 1.40
N ARG A 37 -16.33 14.19 0.64
CA ARG A 37 -15.46 14.54 -0.51
C ARG A 37 -15.18 16.03 -0.67
N ASP A 38 -15.42 16.84 0.36
CA ASP A 38 -15.09 18.25 0.26
C ASP A 38 -13.65 18.44 0.73
N ASN A 39 -12.81 18.93 -0.18
CA ASN A 39 -11.45 19.36 0.11
C ASN A 39 -11.47 20.61 1.01
N MET A 40 -10.34 20.92 1.64
CA MET A 40 -10.23 22.11 2.49
C MET A 40 -10.58 23.39 1.73
N THR A 41 -11.42 24.22 2.35
CA THR A 41 -11.73 25.58 1.91
C THR A 41 -11.26 26.57 2.96
N GLU A 42 -11.19 27.86 2.62
CA GLU A 42 -10.85 28.91 3.57
C GLU A 42 -11.78 28.90 4.80
N LYS A 43 -13.10 28.73 4.58
CA LYS A 43 -14.07 28.59 5.67
C LYS A 43 -13.74 27.41 6.59
N ASN A 44 -13.44 26.25 6.03
CA ASN A 44 -13.11 25.05 6.81
C ASN A 44 -11.80 25.26 7.59
N ALA A 45 -10.82 25.94 7.00
CA ALA A 45 -9.57 26.30 7.65
C ALA A 45 -9.79 27.29 8.80
N THR A 46 -10.65 28.30 8.62
CA THR A 46 -11.06 29.22 9.69
C THR A 46 -11.65 28.46 10.88
N GLU A 47 -12.61 27.56 10.64
CA GLU A 47 -13.24 26.78 11.70
C GLU A 47 -12.21 25.95 12.49
N LEU A 48 -11.29 25.27 11.81
CA LEU A 48 -10.24 24.48 12.45
C LEU A 48 -9.23 25.31 13.23
N VAL A 49 -8.73 26.41 12.65
CA VAL A 49 -7.77 27.28 13.32
C VAL A 49 -8.41 27.93 14.56
N MET A 50 -9.69 28.32 14.50
CA MET A 50 -10.38 28.86 15.66
C MET A 50 -10.57 27.83 16.79
N VAL A 51 -10.72 26.54 16.47
CA VAL A 51 -10.69 25.47 17.47
C VAL A 51 -9.30 25.38 18.12
N ILE A 52 -8.23 25.48 17.33
CA ILE A 52 -6.85 25.47 17.84
C ILE A 52 -6.59 26.67 18.75
N VAL A 53 -6.97 27.89 18.36
CA VAL A 53 -6.81 29.10 19.17
C VAL A 53 -7.49 28.92 20.54
N ARG A 54 -8.71 28.34 20.56
CA ARG A 54 -9.46 28.08 21.81
C ARG A 54 -8.84 26.96 22.65
N ALA A 55 -8.25 25.95 22.01
CA ALA A 55 -7.55 24.86 22.71
C ALA A 55 -6.25 25.32 23.37
N TYR A 56 -5.64 26.39 22.85
CA TYR A 56 -4.36 26.93 23.32
C TYR A 56 -4.44 28.44 23.62
N PRO A 57 -5.22 28.85 24.65
CA PRO A 57 -5.57 30.27 24.87
C PRO A 57 -4.39 31.18 25.25
N ASN A 58 -3.27 30.61 25.73
CA ASN A 58 -2.08 31.37 26.15
C ASN A 58 -0.94 31.30 25.12
N ALA A 59 -1.23 30.87 23.89
CA ALA A 59 -0.21 30.72 22.87
C ALA A 59 0.08 32.07 22.19
N ALA A 60 1.29 32.61 22.42
CA ALA A 60 1.72 33.91 21.89
C ALA A 60 1.57 34.08 20.37
N ARG A 61 1.60 32.97 19.62
CA ARG A 61 1.40 32.96 18.16
C ARG A 61 -0.02 33.35 17.72
N PHE A 62 -0.95 33.51 18.66
CA PHE A 62 -2.35 33.88 18.42
C PHE A 62 -2.74 35.19 19.13
N ASP A 63 -1.77 36.05 19.45
CA ASP A 63 -1.98 37.30 20.19
C ASP A 63 -2.59 38.43 19.33
N SER A 64 -2.64 38.29 18.01
CA SER A 64 -3.23 39.28 17.10
C SER A 64 -4.16 38.64 16.06
N ILE A 65 -5.12 39.43 15.58
CA ILE A 65 -6.05 39.01 14.52
C ILE A 65 -5.28 38.71 13.23
N GLU A 66 -4.29 39.54 12.88
CA GLU A 66 -3.44 39.36 11.69
C GLU A 66 -2.69 38.02 11.72
N ALA A 67 -2.11 37.64 12.86
CA ALA A 67 -1.42 36.35 13.00
C ALA A 67 -2.37 35.15 12.85
N ILE A 68 -3.62 35.30 13.29
CA ILE A 68 -4.66 34.27 13.11
C ILE A 68 -5.06 34.19 11.64
N GLU A 69 -5.26 35.31 10.96
CA GLU A 69 -5.60 35.37 9.52
C GLU A 69 -4.48 34.75 8.66
N ASP A 70 -3.21 35.06 8.94
CA ASP A 70 -2.06 34.45 8.28
C ASP A 70 -2.02 32.93 8.50
N THR A 71 -2.34 32.48 9.72
CA THR A 71 -2.42 31.04 10.04
C THR A 71 -3.55 30.38 9.25
N ILE A 72 -4.72 31.02 9.13
CA ILE A 72 -5.85 30.52 8.35
C ILE A 72 -5.46 30.39 6.87
N ALA A 73 -4.87 31.43 6.29
CA ALA A 73 -4.45 31.42 4.89
C ALA A 73 -3.40 30.33 4.62
N LEU A 74 -2.44 30.16 5.54
CA LEU A 74 -1.44 29.11 5.46
C LEU A 74 -2.08 27.72 5.53
N TRP A 75 -3.01 27.49 6.47
CA TRP A 75 -3.70 26.20 6.61
C TRP A 75 -4.60 25.89 5.42
N ALA A 76 -5.33 26.88 4.90
CA ALA A 76 -6.16 26.74 3.70
C ALA A 76 -5.30 26.31 2.50
N THR A 77 -4.12 26.92 2.34
CA THR A 77 -3.18 26.58 1.26
C THR A 77 -2.55 25.20 1.46
N GLN A 78 -2.07 24.91 2.66
CA GLN A 78 -1.35 23.67 2.91
C GLN A 78 -2.26 22.45 2.83
N PHE A 79 -3.51 22.53 3.26
CA PHE A 79 -4.45 21.40 3.24
C PHE A 79 -5.44 21.45 2.08
N ALA A 80 -5.23 22.29 1.07
CA ALA A 80 -6.17 22.50 -0.05
C ALA A 80 -6.54 21.21 -0.80
N ASP A 81 -5.63 20.24 -0.86
CA ASP A 81 -5.83 18.94 -1.53
C ASP A 81 -6.30 17.82 -0.58
N ASP A 82 -6.46 18.13 0.70
CA ASP A 82 -6.68 17.14 1.76
C ASP A 82 -8.16 17.09 2.21
N PRO A 83 -8.70 15.90 2.54
CA PRO A 83 -10.06 15.77 3.06
C PRO A 83 -10.23 16.48 4.40
N VAL A 84 -11.24 17.35 4.52
CA VAL A 84 -11.49 18.16 5.74
C VAL A 84 -11.64 17.29 6.99
N GLU A 85 -12.36 16.17 6.88
CA GLU A 85 -12.59 15.24 8.00
C GLU A 85 -11.28 14.65 8.52
N LEU A 86 -10.35 14.29 7.63
CA LEU A 86 -9.06 13.72 8.02
C LEU A 86 -8.18 14.75 8.75
N VAL A 87 -8.16 15.99 8.26
CA VAL A 87 -7.44 17.11 8.93
C VAL A 87 -8.06 17.40 10.30
N ALA A 88 -9.40 17.39 10.40
CA ALA A 88 -10.10 17.63 11.66
C ALA A 88 -9.83 16.54 12.71
N ILE A 89 -9.85 15.26 12.32
CA ILE A 89 -9.51 14.14 13.20
C ILE A 89 -8.07 14.25 13.70
N ALA A 90 -7.11 14.49 12.79
CA ALA A 90 -5.71 14.69 13.14
C ALA A 90 -5.50 15.88 14.09
N THR A 91 -6.18 17.00 13.84
CA THR A 91 -6.14 18.19 14.70
C THR A 91 -6.69 17.88 16.09
N ASN A 92 -7.83 17.19 16.18
CA ASN A 92 -8.44 16.83 17.45
C ASN A 92 -7.56 15.85 18.25
N GLN A 93 -6.99 14.85 17.56
CA GLN A 93 -6.01 13.96 18.17
C GLN A 93 -4.84 14.74 18.78
N HIS A 94 -4.27 15.69 18.03
CA HIS A 94 -3.17 16.52 18.51
C HIS A 94 -3.55 17.34 19.75
N ILE A 95 -4.72 17.98 19.75
CA ILE A 95 -5.24 18.76 20.89
C ILE A 95 -5.31 17.91 22.16
N GLN A 96 -5.71 16.64 22.04
CA GLN A 96 -5.85 15.75 23.18
C GLN A 96 -4.51 15.20 23.70
N THR A 97 -3.46 15.17 22.87
CA THR A 97 -2.17 14.54 23.21
C THR A 97 -1.02 15.53 23.37
N SER A 98 -1.18 16.80 23.00
CA SER A 98 -0.12 17.80 23.03
C SER A 98 -0.50 19.04 23.83
N LYS A 99 0.43 19.48 24.68
CA LYS A 99 0.32 20.74 25.44
C LYS A 99 0.59 21.97 24.58
N TRP A 100 1.20 21.78 23.42
CA TRP A 100 1.64 22.86 22.55
C TRP A 100 0.75 22.94 21.32
N PRO A 101 0.53 24.14 20.77
CA PRO A 101 -0.21 24.30 19.53
C PRO A 101 0.44 23.55 18.35
N PRO A 102 -0.32 22.88 17.45
CA PRO A 102 0.23 22.07 16.38
C PRO A 102 0.97 22.89 15.32
N SER A 103 1.98 22.27 14.72
CA SER A 103 2.54 22.60 13.41
C SER A 103 1.83 21.83 12.29
N ILE A 104 1.98 22.30 11.05
CA ILE A 104 1.43 21.62 9.86
C ILE A 104 2.05 20.24 9.68
N ALA A 105 3.33 20.08 10.00
CA ALA A 105 4.03 18.81 9.93
C ALA A 105 3.45 17.76 10.89
N GLU A 106 3.14 18.15 12.14
CA GLU A 106 2.52 17.25 13.12
C GLU A 106 1.13 16.78 12.67
N ILE A 107 0.32 17.70 12.11
CA ILE A 107 -0.99 17.32 11.57
C ILE A 107 -0.83 16.38 10.37
N ARG A 108 0.08 16.69 9.43
CA ARG A 108 0.38 15.81 8.29
C ARG A 108 0.87 14.44 8.73
N GLU A 109 1.67 14.35 9.79
CA GLU A 109 2.08 13.07 10.36
C GLU A 109 0.89 12.25 10.87
N LEU A 110 -0.01 12.87 11.64
CA LEU A 110 -1.19 12.19 12.17
C LEU A 110 -2.14 11.75 11.04
N MET A 111 -2.32 12.59 10.03
CA MET A 111 -3.10 12.24 8.83
C MET A 111 -2.48 11.07 8.07
N ALA A 112 -1.16 11.08 7.86
CA ALA A 112 -0.44 10.00 7.19
C ALA A 112 -0.60 8.67 7.95
N ARG A 113 -0.48 8.70 9.28
CA ARG A 113 -0.69 7.53 10.14
C ARG A 113 -2.12 6.99 10.05
N ALA A 114 -3.12 7.86 10.09
CA ALA A 114 -4.52 7.47 10.05
C ALA A 114 -4.95 6.90 8.68
N SER A 115 -4.33 7.38 7.60
CA SER A 115 -4.66 6.97 6.22
C SER A 115 -3.84 5.78 5.71
N ASN A 116 -2.78 5.37 6.39
CA ASN A 116 -1.89 4.29 5.98
C ASN A 116 -1.73 3.23 7.10
N PRO A 117 -2.79 2.48 7.45
CA PRO A 117 -2.72 1.46 8.51
C PRO A 117 -1.73 0.32 8.20
N ASP A 118 -1.49 0.06 6.92
CA ASP A 118 -0.56 -1.00 6.46
C ASP A 118 0.92 -0.57 6.57
N LEU A 119 1.19 0.72 6.81
CA LEU A 119 2.55 1.23 7.05
C LEU A 119 2.95 0.98 8.50
N LEU A 120 3.32 -0.28 8.79
CA LEU A 120 3.65 -0.72 10.14
C LEU A 120 4.94 -0.05 10.68
N PRO A 121 4.93 0.48 11.92
CA PRO A 121 6.14 0.94 12.58
C PRO A 121 7.19 -0.18 12.69
N PRO A 122 8.51 0.13 12.70
CA PRO A 122 9.56 -0.88 12.64
C PRO A 122 9.49 -1.96 13.73
N ASP A 123 9.08 -1.59 14.94
CA ASP A 123 8.88 -2.52 16.06
C ASP A 123 7.73 -3.50 15.81
N GLN A 124 6.60 -3.03 15.30
CA GLN A 124 5.45 -3.87 14.94
C GLN A 124 5.74 -4.75 13.72
N ALA A 125 6.45 -4.20 12.73
CA ALA A 125 6.90 -4.95 11.57
C ALA A 125 7.83 -6.10 11.97
N TRP A 126 8.75 -5.86 12.91
CA TRP A 126 9.61 -6.93 13.45
C TRP A 126 8.82 -7.98 14.22
N LEU A 127 7.82 -7.57 15.01
CA LEU A 127 6.97 -8.52 15.73
C LEU A 127 6.26 -9.47 14.75
N LEU A 128 5.66 -8.93 13.69
CA LEU A 128 5.05 -9.72 12.62
C LEU A 128 6.04 -10.72 12.00
N VAL A 129 7.25 -10.26 11.64
CA VAL A 129 8.28 -11.13 11.06
C VAL A 129 8.72 -12.22 12.04
N SER A 130 8.92 -11.87 13.30
CA SER A 130 9.29 -12.82 14.36
C SER A 130 8.22 -13.89 14.54
N ASP A 131 6.95 -13.52 14.53
CA ASP A 131 5.83 -14.46 14.65
C ASP A 131 5.75 -15.39 13.43
N LEU A 132 5.98 -14.86 12.23
CA LEU A 132 6.02 -15.66 10.99
C LEU A 132 7.22 -16.62 10.97
N ILE A 133 8.39 -16.21 11.49
CA ILE A 133 9.54 -17.11 11.66
C ILE A 133 9.17 -18.27 12.59
N ALA A 134 8.51 -17.99 13.71
CA ALA A 134 8.09 -19.00 14.67
C ALA A 134 7.02 -19.95 14.12
N GLY A 135 6.08 -19.43 13.30
CA GLY A 135 4.98 -20.21 12.73
C GLY A 135 5.37 -21.07 11.53
N HIS A 136 6.18 -20.55 10.60
CA HIS A 136 6.51 -21.21 9.33
C HIS A 136 7.83 -21.99 9.37
N GLY A 137 8.76 -21.59 10.23
CA GLY A 137 10.08 -22.24 10.34
C GLY A 137 10.93 -22.17 9.07
N GLU A 138 11.99 -22.98 9.05
CA GLU A 138 13.06 -22.91 8.03
C GLU A 138 12.59 -23.13 6.59
N PHE A 139 11.69 -24.08 6.39
CA PHE A 139 11.25 -24.51 5.07
C PHE A 139 9.97 -23.81 4.59
N GLY A 140 9.32 -23.00 5.44
CA GLY A 140 8.06 -22.33 5.14
C GLY A 140 8.20 -20.93 4.52
N GLY A 141 9.35 -20.59 3.93
CA GLY A 141 9.64 -19.22 3.48
C GLY A 141 8.67 -18.65 2.45
N GLU A 142 8.23 -19.47 1.48
CA GLU A 142 7.27 -19.03 0.45
C GLU A 142 5.91 -18.67 1.06
N ALA A 143 5.41 -19.51 1.98
CA ALA A 143 4.17 -19.26 2.71
C ALA A 143 4.29 -18.03 3.62
N ALA A 144 5.41 -17.91 4.36
CA ALA A 144 5.67 -16.76 5.21
C ALA A 144 5.69 -15.44 4.44
N LEU A 145 6.34 -15.40 3.27
CA LEU A 145 6.40 -14.22 2.42
C LEU A 145 5.03 -13.84 1.84
N ALA A 146 4.17 -14.81 1.56
CA ALA A 146 2.80 -14.58 1.09
C ALA A 146 1.90 -13.92 2.16
N ASP A 147 2.17 -14.19 3.44
CA ASP A 147 1.45 -13.61 4.57
C ASP A 147 1.92 -12.19 4.94
N MET A 148 3.02 -11.69 4.33
CA MET A 148 3.61 -10.39 4.68
C MET A 148 3.05 -9.24 3.82
N PRO A 149 2.84 -8.05 4.41
CA PRO A 149 2.69 -6.81 3.66
C PRO A 149 3.90 -6.55 2.75
N GLU A 150 3.65 -5.99 1.57
CA GLU A 150 4.65 -5.84 0.50
C GLU A 150 5.99 -5.25 0.95
N MET A 151 5.96 -4.20 1.78
CA MET A 151 7.19 -3.54 2.24
C MET A 151 8.03 -4.43 3.16
N ILE A 152 7.36 -5.18 4.03
CA ILE A 152 8.01 -6.12 4.95
C ILE A 152 8.55 -7.30 4.15
N ARG A 153 7.75 -7.82 3.21
CA ARG A 153 8.15 -8.87 2.27
C ARG A 153 9.46 -8.51 1.55
N ARG A 154 9.54 -7.29 0.97
CA ARG A 154 10.76 -6.81 0.30
C ARG A 154 11.97 -6.72 1.22
N ALA A 155 11.79 -6.27 2.46
CA ALA A 155 12.88 -6.21 3.44
C ALA A 155 13.38 -7.61 3.84
N VAL A 156 12.47 -8.58 3.96
CA VAL A 156 12.84 -9.98 4.22
C VAL A 156 13.50 -10.62 3.00
N GLU A 157 13.01 -10.34 1.78
CA GLU A 157 13.59 -10.85 0.52
C GLU A 157 14.99 -10.30 0.22
N SER A 158 15.29 -9.07 0.64
CA SER A 158 16.63 -8.50 0.48
C SER A 158 17.67 -9.17 1.39
N ILE A 159 17.22 -9.72 2.52
CA ILE A 159 18.06 -10.50 3.46
C ILE A 159 18.11 -11.98 3.04
N GLY A 160 16.97 -12.51 2.59
CA GLY A 160 16.72 -13.92 2.33
C GLY A 160 16.16 -14.64 3.57
N TRP A 161 15.09 -15.42 3.38
CA TRP A 161 14.40 -16.13 4.47
C TRP A 161 15.31 -17.08 5.25
N THR A 162 16.04 -17.94 4.54
CA THR A 162 16.98 -18.90 5.16
C THR A 162 18.08 -18.19 5.94
N THR A 163 18.63 -17.10 5.39
CA THR A 163 19.64 -16.27 6.06
C THR A 163 19.09 -15.67 7.35
N LEU A 164 17.87 -15.14 7.30
CA LEU A 164 17.20 -14.54 8.46
C LEU A 164 16.97 -15.58 9.57
N ILE A 165 16.57 -16.80 9.23
CA ILE A 165 16.39 -17.90 10.19
C ILE A 165 17.71 -18.38 10.78
N GLU A 166 18.75 -18.48 9.96
CA GLU A 166 20.09 -18.84 10.45
C GLU A 166 20.60 -17.79 11.44
N MET A 167 20.36 -16.49 11.18
CA MET A 167 20.64 -15.40 12.13
C MET A 167 19.79 -15.52 13.40
N HIS A 168 18.49 -15.83 13.28
CA HIS A 168 17.57 -15.99 14.40
C HIS A 168 18.02 -17.10 15.36
N ARG A 169 18.54 -18.21 14.80
CA ARG A 169 18.97 -19.38 15.59
C ARG A 169 20.40 -19.27 16.12
N GLN A 170 21.18 -18.24 15.75
CA GLN A 170 22.58 -18.10 16.19
C GLN A 170 22.75 -18.14 17.70
N ALA A 171 21.78 -17.63 18.47
CA ALA A 171 21.80 -17.68 19.93
C ALA A 171 21.97 -19.12 20.47
N TYR A 172 21.35 -20.11 19.81
CA TYR A 172 21.40 -21.52 20.21
C TYR A 172 22.69 -22.23 19.78
N ARG A 173 23.50 -21.58 18.93
CA ARG A 173 24.77 -22.11 18.42
C ARG A 173 26.00 -21.38 19.01
N GLY A 174 25.80 -20.64 20.11
CA GLY A 174 26.84 -19.86 20.77
C GLY A 174 27.17 -18.52 20.10
N GLY A 175 26.36 -18.10 19.13
CA GLY A 175 26.44 -16.79 18.48
C GLY A 175 25.69 -15.69 19.24
N LYS A 176 25.79 -14.45 18.73
CA LYS A 176 25.09 -13.30 19.32
C LYS A 176 23.58 -13.36 19.01
N PRO A 177 22.69 -13.28 20.01
CA PRO A 177 21.25 -13.17 19.77
C PRO A 177 20.89 -11.83 19.12
N GLY A 178 19.79 -11.80 18.37
CA GLY A 178 19.21 -10.56 17.82
C GLY A 178 19.83 -10.05 16.52
N LEU A 179 20.73 -10.81 15.88
CA LEU A 179 21.32 -10.43 14.59
C LEU A 179 20.29 -10.36 13.47
N ASP A 180 19.28 -11.23 13.52
CA ASP A 180 18.09 -11.24 12.69
C ASP A 180 17.31 -9.92 12.78
N ARG A 181 17.04 -9.46 14.01
CA ARG A 181 16.35 -8.20 14.25
C ARG A 181 17.15 -7.03 13.71
N VAL A 182 18.47 -7.01 13.92
CA VAL A 182 19.35 -5.95 13.42
C VAL A 182 19.32 -5.92 11.89
N ALA A 183 19.54 -7.07 11.24
CA ALA A 183 19.52 -7.17 9.79
C ALA A 183 18.18 -6.69 9.21
N PHE A 184 17.05 -7.12 9.79
CA PHE A 184 15.73 -6.66 9.38
C PHE A 184 15.55 -5.14 9.56
N MET A 185 15.90 -4.60 10.73
CA MET A 185 15.76 -3.18 11.02
C MET A 185 16.60 -2.30 10.10
N ASP A 186 17.82 -2.74 9.76
CA ASP A 186 18.72 -2.02 8.85
C ASP A 186 18.14 -1.91 7.44
N GLN A 187 17.40 -2.92 6.99
CA GLN A 187 16.72 -2.90 5.68
C GLN A 187 15.37 -2.16 5.73
N TYR A 188 14.59 -2.37 6.78
CA TYR A 188 13.21 -1.88 6.84
C TYR A 188 13.10 -0.41 7.21
N LYS A 189 13.86 0.07 8.22
CA LYS A 189 13.75 1.46 8.72
C LYS A 189 13.93 2.51 7.62
N PRO A 190 14.95 2.43 6.74
CA PRO A 190 15.13 3.43 5.69
C PRO A 190 14.00 3.43 4.66
N VAL A 191 13.35 2.29 4.42
CA VAL A 191 12.20 2.19 3.52
C VAL A 191 10.96 2.77 4.21
N TYR A 192 10.70 2.37 5.45
CA TYR A 192 9.62 2.90 6.27
C TYR A 192 9.68 4.42 6.41
N GLU A 193 10.86 4.98 6.71
CA GLU A 193 11.02 6.43 6.86
C GLU A 193 10.74 7.19 5.57
N ARG A 194 11.19 6.68 4.42
CA ARG A 194 10.90 7.26 3.11
C ARG A 194 9.41 7.22 2.80
N GLU A 195 8.75 6.09 3.01
CA GLU A 195 7.31 5.96 2.76
C GLU A 195 6.47 6.79 3.74
N ARG A 196 6.87 6.85 5.02
CA ARG A 196 6.25 7.74 6.03
C ARG A 196 6.37 9.21 5.62
N GLN A 197 7.57 9.66 5.22
CA GLN A 197 7.78 11.02 4.75
C GLN A 197 6.95 11.30 3.49
N LYS A 198 6.96 10.38 2.52
CA LYS A 198 6.16 10.49 1.29
C LYS A 198 4.66 10.59 1.60
N ALA A 199 4.16 9.81 2.56
CA ALA A 199 2.77 9.83 3.03
C ALA A 199 2.36 11.14 3.70
N GLN A 200 3.29 11.90 4.28
CA GLN A 200 3.01 13.22 4.87
C GLN A 200 2.84 14.32 3.82
N LEU A 201 3.51 14.20 2.67
CA LEU A 201 3.49 15.22 1.62
C LEU A 201 2.10 15.36 1.00
N SER A 202 1.74 16.59 0.62
CA SER A 202 0.51 16.82 -0.15
C SER A 202 0.58 16.10 -1.50
N PRO A 203 -0.55 15.65 -2.06
CA PRO A 203 -0.58 15.00 -3.37
C PRO A 203 0.08 15.84 -4.48
N THR A 204 -0.14 17.15 -4.47
CA THR A 204 0.47 18.09 -5.43
C THR A 204 1.98 18.17 -5.27
N LEU A 205 2.48 18.34 -4.03
CA LEU A 205 3.91 18.43 -3.77
C LEU A 205 4.64 17.13 -4.13
N ARG A 206 4.03 15.97 -3.82
CA ARG A 206 4.54 14.66 -4.21
C ARG A 206 4.77 14.57 -5.73
N LYS A 207 3.77 14.95 -6.53
CA LYS A 207 3.87 14.95 -8.00
C LYS A 207 4.96 15.88 -8.52
N GLN A 208 5.13 17.04 -7.88
CA GLN A 208 6.18 18.00 -8.26
C GLN A 208 7.59 17.44 -7.99
N ILE A 209 7.77 16.76 -6.86
CA ILE A 209 9.03 16.09 -6.51
C ILE A 209 9.33 14.96 -7.49
N GLU A 210 8.35 14.07 -7.74
CA GLU A 210 8.49 12.96 -8.69
C GLU A 210 8.88 13.47 -10.09
N ALA A 211 8.27 14.57 -10.57
CA ALA A 211 8.61 15.18 -11.86
C ALA A 211 10.03 15.81 -11.91
N ILE A 212 10.61 16.20 -10.76
CA ILE A 212 12.00 16.68 -10.68
C ILE A 212 12.96 15.48 -10.66
N GLU A 213 12.61 14.43 -9.92
CA GLU A 213 13.38 13.19 -9.85
C GLU A 213 13.47 12.50 -11.21
N ASP A 214 12.36 12.38 -11.94
CA ASP A 214 12.32 11.77 -13.27
C ASP A 214 13.21 12.49 -14.29
N ARG A 215 13.30 13.83 -14.19
CA ARG A 215 14.23 14.62 -15.01
C ARG A 215 15.69 14.37 -14.67
N SER A 216 15.97 13.93 -13.45
CA SER A 216 17.32 13.71 -12.92
C SER A 216 17.76 12.23 -13.03
N ALA A 217 16.81 11.30 -13.13
CA ALA A 217 17.02 9.85 -13.06
C ALA A 217 17.51 9.18 -14.36
N ALA A 218 17.98 9.95 -15.35
CA ALA A 218 18.57 9.41 -16.59
C ALA A 218 19.96 8.75 -16.40
N GLY A 219 20.19 8.05 -15.28
CA GLY A 219 21.45 7.39 -14.92
C GLY A 219 21.44 5.87 -15.15
N GLY A 220 22.62 5.30 -15.46
CA GLY A 220 22.78 3.88 -15.84
C GLY A 220 22.60 2.84 -14.71
N ALA A 221 22.60 3.26 -13.44
CA ALA A 221 22.50 2.34 -12.30
C ALA A 221 21.15 1.60 -12.22
N GLY A 222 20.05 2.27 -12.57
CA GLY A 222 18.71 1.64 -12.58
C GLY A 222 18.62 0.50 -13.58
N LYS A 223 19.17 0.69 -14.79
CA LYS A 223 19.23 -0.35 -15.84
C LYS A 223 20.03 -1.58 -15.40
N SER A 224 21.15 -1.37 -14.71
CA SER A 224 21.96 -2.47 -14.18
C SER A 224 21.22 -3.30 -13.13
N LEU A 225 20.41 -2.65 -12.29
CA LEU A 225 19.59 -3.32 -11.28
C LEU A 225 18.47 -4.15 -11.92
N GLU A 226 17.77 -3.60 -12.92
CA GLU A 226 16.73 -4.31 -13.67
C GLU A 226 17.28 -5.57 -14.35
N ILE A 227 18.45 -5.47 -14.99
CA ILE A 227 19.12 -6.62 -15.61
C ILE A 227 19.48 -7.68 -14.56
N ALA A 228 20.00 -7.26 -13.40
CA ALA A 228 20.34 -8.18 -12.32
C ALA A 228 19.10 -8.90 -11.76
N GLN A 229 17.99 -8.17 -11.59
CA GLN A 229 16.71 -8.75 -11.14
C GLN A 229 16.14 -9.73 -12.16
N ALA A 230 16.15 -9.38 -13.45
CA ALA A 230 15.67 -10.26 -14.51
C ALA A 230 16.46 -11.58 -14.54
N ARG A 231 17.79 -11.51 -14.40
CA ARG A 231 18.65 -12.72 -14.31
C ARG A 231 18.33 -13.57 -13.10
N ARG A 232 18.07 -12.96 -11.94
CA ARG A 232 17.67 -13.69 -10.72
C ARG A 232 16.36 -14.45 -10.94
N ILE A 233 15.34 -13.79 -11.49
CA ILE A 233 14.03 -14.40 -11.76
C ILE A 233 14.17 -15.55 -12.75
N GLU A 234 14.95 -15.36 -13.82
CA GLU A 234 15.24 -16.42 -14.80
C GLU A 234 15.91 -17.62 -14.14
N HIS A 235 16.92 -17.38 -13.31
CA HIS A 235 17.63 -18.42 -12.58
C HIS A 235 16.70 -19.19 -11.63
N GLU A 236 15.89 -18.50 -10.83
CA GLU A 236 14.89 -19.13 -9.95
C GLU A 236 13.88 -19.97 -10.73
N ASN A 237 13.42 -19.49 -11.90
CA ASN A 237 12.52 -20.23 -12.78
C ASN A 237 13.18 -21.49 -13.38
N ILE A 238 14.47 -21.43 -13.73
CA ILE A 238 15.24 -22.58 -14.19
C ILE A 238 15.32 -23.64 -13.08
N TYR A 239 15.70 -23.24 -11.86
CA TYR A 239 15.76 -24.14 -10.73
C TYR A 239 14.40 -24.79 -10.43
N ARG A 240 13.32 -24.01 -10.48
CA ARG A 240 11.95 -24.50 -10.30
C ARG A 240 11.55 -25.53 -11.35
N ARG A 241 11.92 -25.33 -12.62
CA ARG A 241 11.67 -26.31 -13.70
C ARG A 241 12.47 -27.59 -13.51
N LEU A 242 13.72 -27.48 -13.05
CA LEU A 242 14.59 -28.63 -12.81
C LEU A 242 14.20 -29.43 -11.56
N SER A 243 13.65 -28.79 -10.53
CA SER A 243 13.24 -29.46 -9.29
C SER A 243 11.85 -30.12 -9.36
N GLY A 244 11.09 -29.93 -10.45
CA GLY A 244 9.75 -30.51 -10.63
C GLY A 244 8.67 -29.92 -9.73
N MET A 245 8.92 -28.77 -9.10
CA MET A 245 8.03 -28.14 -8.13
C MET A 245 7.05 -27.20 -8.86
N GLN A 246 5.79 -27.62 -9.01
CA GLN A 246 4.75 -26.77 -9.61
C GLN A 246 4.30 -25.68 -8.61
N PRO A 247 4.05 -24.43 -9.08
CA PRO A 247 3.47 -23.41 -8.22
C PRO A 247 2.03 -23.78 -7.85
N LEU A 248 1.63 -23.48 -6.60
CA LEU A 248 0.21 -23.39 -6.27
C LEU A 248 -0.37 -22.23 -7.08
N ALA A 249 -1.22 -22.56 -8.06
CA ALA A 249 -1.77 -21.59 -9.00
C ALA A 249 -2.55 -20.49 -8.26
N ILE A 250 -2.03 -19.26 -8.29
CA ILE A 250 -2.87 -18.08 -8.17
C ILE A 250 -3.46 -17.87 -9.57
N ASN A 251 -4.73 -18.23 -9.73
CA ASN A 251 -5.45 -18.06 -10.99
C ASN A 251 -5.53 -16.57 -11.35
N ALA A 252 -4.73 -16.15 -12.33
CA ALA A 252 -4.99 -14.96 -13.11
C ALA A 252 -4.94 -15.37 -14.58
N ASP A 253 -6.11 -15.37 -15.20
CA ASP A 253 -6.31 -15.54 -16.64
C ASP A 253 -5.29 -14.73 -17.46
N THR A 254 -4.46 -15.40 -18.27
CA THR A 254 -4.12 -14.93 -19.63
C THR A 254 -3.36 -15.98 -20.45
N THR A 255 -4.06 -16.47 -21.47
CA THR A 255 -3.63 -16.96 -22.79
C THR A 255 -2.12 -17.10 -23.09
N GLU A 256 -1.64 -18.33 -23.23
CA GLU A 256 -0.36 -18.66 -23.88
C GLU A 256 -0.48 -18.65 -25.42
N PRO A 257 0.53 -18.17 -26.18
CA PRO A 257 0.74 -18.59 -27.55
C PRO A 257 1.71 -19.79 -27.62
N SER A 258 1.21 -20.87 -28.22
CA SER A 258 1.93 -22.09 -28.56
C SER A 258 3.20 -21.83 -29.38
N LEU A 259 4.32 -22.42 -28.94
CA LEU A 259 5.51 -22.62 -29.77
C LEU A 259 5.90 -24.12 -29.76
N LEU A 260 5.13 -24.92 -30.51
CA LEU A 260 5.64 -26.16 -31.09
C LEU A 260 5.70 -25.99 -32.61
N GLY A 261 6.92 -26.03 -33.15
CA GLY A 261 7.21 -26.05 -34.58
C GLY A 261 8.50 -26.82 -34.84
N ASP A 262 8.34 -28.12 -35.05
CA ASP A 262 9.11 -29.01 -35.92
C ASP A 262 10.65 -29.04 -35.84
N ARG A 263 11.17 -30.14 -35.27
CA ARG A 263 12.44 -30.74 -35.74
C ARG A 263 12.23 -32.23 -36.02
N LYS A 264 12.25 -32.58 -37.32
CA LYS A 264 12.27 -33.96 -37.83
C LYS A 264 13.60 -34.66 -37.48
N ALA A 265 13.50 -35.94 -37.13
CA ALA A 265 14.62 -36.85 -36.91
C ALA A 265 15.35 -37.20 -38.23
N PRO A 266 16.67 -37.51 -38.21
CA PRO A 266 17.37 -37.99 -39.39
C PRO A 266 17.20 -39.50 -39.56
N THR A 267 16.75 -39.91 -40.75
CA THR A 267 16.70 -41.30 -41.23
C THR A 267 18.05 -41.76 -41.76
N ASP A 268 18.38 -42.98 -41.38
CA ASP A 268 19.52 -43.80 -41.77
C ASP A 268 19.36 -44.28 -43.24
N GLN A 269 20.39 -44.11 -44.08
CA GLN A 269 20.45 -44.74 -45.42
C GLN A 269 21.90 -45.07 -45.79
N LYS A 270 22.16 -46.38 -45.82
CA LYS A 270 23.31 -47.09 -46.35
C LYS A 270 23.37 -46.97 -47.87
N ASP A 271 24.57 -46.92 -48.46
CA ASP A 271 24.80 -47.54 -49.77
C ASP A 271 26.28 -47.98 -49.96
N PRO A 272 26.53 -49.04 -50.77
CA PRO A 272 27.77 -49.83 -50.81
C PRO A 272 28.76 -49.33 -51.88
N GLY A 273 30.02 -49.76 -51.73
CA GLY A 273 31.15 -49.24 -52.50
C GLY A 273 31.39 -49.81 -53.90
N ASP A 274 32.44 -49.30 -54.53
CA ASP A 274 33.25 -50.00 -55.53
C ASP A 274 34.68 -49.43 -55.57
N LYS A 275 35.57 -50.27 -56.08
CA LYS A 275 37.01 -50.39 -55.96
C LYS A 275 37.82 -49.38 -56.77
N GLY A 276 39.12 -49.31 -56.44
CA GLY A 276 40.16 -49.41 -57.47
C GLY A 276 41.23 -48.31 -57.49
N GLY A 277 42.45 -48.68 -57.08
CA GLY A 277 43.80 -48.23 -57.52
C GLY A 277 44.09 -46.72 -57.73
N ASN A 278 45.29 -46.19 -57.46
CA ASN A 278 46.59 -46.74 -57.80
C ASN A 278 47.72 -45.89 -57.14
N ILE A 279 48.88 -46.53 -56.93
CA ILE A 279 50.21 -46.02 -56.51
C ILE A 279 50.37 -45.60 -55.05
#